data_AF-A0A7G8EGR3-F1
#
_entry.id   AF-A0A7G8EGR3-F1
#
_cell.length_a   1.000
_cell.length_b   1.000
_cell.length_c   1.000
_cell.angle_alpha   90.00
_cell.angle_beta   90.00
_cell.angle_gamma   90.00
#
_symmetry.space_group_name_H-M   'P 1'
#
loop_
_entity.id
_entity.type
_entity.pdbx_description
1 polymer ?
#
loop_
_entity_poly.entity_id
_entity_poly.type
_entity_poly.pdbx_seq_one_letter_code
_entity_poly.pdbx_strand_id
1 'polypeptide(L)'
;MKTWRALACLPVAALFLVMPAAPAEAASASSAAPDSAGSIDALLDAVTEIKAQQKQLEQQLEPLLETLSEAMATGQLDPAFCHNDWAFAHSPGRLSYAFPAAVQQIEQQLKAAKDAAIQQGSATEKRGKPFWTIRRQKTQSLPF
;
A
#
# COMPACT_ATOMS: atom_id res chain seq x y z
N MET A 1 -16.72 25.53 20.72
CA MET A 1 -16.81 25.27 19.28
C MET A 1 -15.50 25.73 18.63
N LYS A 2 -14.57 24.81 18.38
CA LYS A 2 -13.27 25.11 17.75
C LYS A 2 -13.21 24.35 16.43
N THR A 3 -13.33 25.08 15.34
CA THR A 3 -13.21 24.59 13.96
C THR A 3 -11.74 24.57 13.57
N TRP A 4 -11.16 23.39 13.30
CA TRP A 4 -9.78 23.30 12.81
C TRP A 4 -9.79 22.61 11.45
N ARG A 5 -9.30 23.35 10.45
CA ARG A 5 -9.23 22.99 9.03
C ARG A 5 -8.14 21.94 8.81
N ALA A 6 -8.48 20.88 8.08
CA ALA A 6 -7.49 19.97 7.51
C ALA A 6 -6.62 20.73 6.50
N LEU A 7 -5.33 20.85 6.77
CA LEU A 7 -4.33 21.34 5.82
C LEU A 7 -3.84 20.15 4.99
N ALA A 8 -4.10 20.22 3.69
CA ALA A 8 -3.61 19.27 2.70
C ALA A 8 -2.08 19.39 2.55
N CYS A 9 -1.38 18.26 2.58
CA CYS A 9 0.07 18.17 2.36
C CYS A 9 0.36 18.10 0.85
N LEU A 10 1.07 19.08 0.30
CA LEU A 10 1.59 19.11 -1.09
C LEU A 10 3.10 18.81 -1.07
N PRO A 11 3.67 18.11 -2.08
CA PRO A 11 5.10 17.77 -2.09
C PRO A 11 5.98 18.87 -2.73
N VAL A 12 7.14 19.12 -2.12
CA VAL A 12 8.23 19.97 -2.63
C VAL A 12 9.20 19.13 -3.47
N ALA A 13 9.53 19.60 -4.67
CA ALA A 13 10.56 19.05 -5.53
C ALA A 13 11.92 19.68 -5.19
N ALA A 14 12.98 18.87 -5.12
CA ALA A 14 14.35 19.35 -4.96
C ALA A 14 15.26 18.79 -6.07
N LEU A 15 15.69 19.72 -6.92
CA LEU A 15 16.78 19.67 -7.89
C LEU A 15 18.12 19.46 -7.17
N PHE A 16 19.08 18.72 -7.74
CA PHE A 16 20.51 19.10 -7.75
C PHE A 16 21.31 18.27 -8.78
N LEU A 17 22.21 18.97 -9.48
CA LEU A 17 23.12 18.53 -10.55
C LEU A 17 24.55 18.91 -10.10
N VAL A 18 25.55 18.01 -10.13
CA VAL A 18 26.97 18.35 -10.43
C VAL A 18 27.90 17.11 -10.50
N MET A 19 28.75 17.07 -11.54
CA MET A 19 29.96 16.23 -11.70
C MET A 19 31.23 17.02 -11.35
N PRO A 20 32.36 16.35 -11.09
CA PRO A 20 33.53 16.51 -11.99
C PRO A 20 34.34 15.21 -12.24
N ALA A 21 35.30 15.31 -13.17
CA ALA A 21 35.95 14.23 -13.93
C ALA A 21 37.41 13.88 -13.54
N ALA A 22 37.80 12.61 -13.77
CA ALA A 22 39.10 12.01 -14.21
C ALA A 22 40.39 12.23 -13.33
N PRO A 23 41.38 11.28 -13.28
CA PRO A 23 42.03 10.63 -14.43
C PRO A 23 42.24 9.09 -14.34
N ALA A 24 42.63 8.53 -15.48
CA ALA A 24 42.95 7.13 -15.73
C ALA A 24 44.36 6.75 -15.25
N GLU A 25 44.49 5.56 -14.66
CA GLU A 25 45.76 4.82 -14.61
C GLU A 25 45.47 3.33 -14.81
N ALA A 26 46.13 2.75 -15.80
CA ALA A 26 45.98 1.37 -16.24
C ALA A 26 46.93 0.47 -15.46
N ALA A 27 46.42 -0.59 -14.83
CA ALA A 27 47.25 -1.71 -14.38
C ALA A 27 46.47 -3.04 -14.45
N SER A 28 46.97 -3.92 -15.31
CA SER A 28 46.84 -5.37 -15.32
C SER A 28 45.44 -6.00 -15.28
N ALA A 29 44.96 -6.34 -16.48
CA ALA A 29 44.00 -7.41 -16.69
C ALA A 29 44.61 -8.75 -16.21
N SER A 30 44.30 -9.14 -14.97
CA SER A 30 44.37 -10.53 -14.57
C SER A 30 43.06 -11.19 -14.98
N SER A 31 43.12 -11.97 -16.06
CA SER A 31 42.08 -12.87 -16.52
C SER A 31 41.84 -13.98 -15.48
N ALA A 32 41.07 -13.66 -14.43
CA ALA A 32 40.38 -14.64 -13.63
C ALA A 32 38.88 -14.40 -13.85
N ALA A 33 38.21 -15.32 -14.54
CA ALA A 33 36.75 -15.33 -14.56
C ALA A 33 36.27 -15.37 -13.10
N PRO A 34 35.57 -14.35 -12.59
CA PRO A 34 35.02 -14.44 -11.25
C PRO A 34 33.76 -15.31 -11.33
N ASP A 35 33.74 -16.34 -10.51
CA ASP A 35 32.63 -17.26 -10.32
C ASP A 35 31.30 -16.51 -10.20
N SER A 36 30.47 -16.56 -11.24
CA SER A 36 29.09 -16.05 -11.21
C SER A 36 28.28 -16.64 -10.05
N ALA A 37 28.69 -17.80 -9.53
CA ALA A 37 28.14 -18.41 -8.32
C ALA A 37 28.40 -17.56 -7.06
N GLY A 38 29.62 -17.07 -6.84
CA GLY A 38 29.94 -16.22 -5.68
C GLY A 38 29.23 -14.86 -5.70
N SER A 39 28.87 -14.36 -6.89
CA SER A 39 28.04 -13.15 -7.03
C SER A 39 26.58 -13.40 -6.70
N ILE A 40 26.05 -14.59 -6.96
CA ILE A 40 24.66 -14.95 -6.64
C ILE A 40 24.53 -15.21 -5.14
N ASP A 41 25.48 -15.92 -4.54
CA ASP A 41 25.48 -16.18 -3.10
C ASP A 41 25.56 -14.87 -2.31
N ALA A 42 26.45 -13.95 -2.68
CA ALA A 42 26.52 -12.62 -2.06
C ALA A 42 25.23 -11.79 -2.21
N LEU A 43 24.53 -11.91 -3.35
CA LEU A 43 23.22 -11.28 -3.56
C LEU A 43 22.16 -11.89 -2.64
N LEU A 44 22.14 -13.22 -2.50
CA LEU A 44 21.21 -13.93 -1.63
C LEU A 44 21.44 -13.58 -0.15
N ASP A 45 22.70 -13.45 0.27
CA ASP A 45 23.08 -13.00 1.61
C ASP A 45 22.58 -11.58 1.88
N ALA A 46 22.81 -10.64 0.95
CA ALA A 46 22.34 -9.27 1.07
C ALA A 46 20.81 -9.18 1.14
N VAL A 47 20.09 -9.96 0.33
CA VAL A 47 18.62 -10.03 0.38
C VAL A 47 18.13 -10.58 1.72
N THR A 48 18.78 -11.62 2.23
CA THR A 48 18.44 -12.24 3.51
C THR A 48 18.69 -11.29 4.68
N GLU A 49 19.80 -10.56 4.66
CA GLU A 49 20.12 -9.54 5.66
C GLU A 49 19.09 -8.41 5.64
N ILE A 50 18.75 -7.88 4.48
CA ILE A 50 17.74 -6.82 4.34
C ILE A 50 16.36 -7.32 4.81
N LYS A 51 16.03 -8.60 4.61
CA LYS A 51 14.80 -9.20 5.15
C LYS A 51 14.83 -9.34 6.67
N ALA A 52 15.98 -9.71 7.24
CA ALA A 52 16.15 -9.75 8.69
C ALA A 52 16.02 -8.35 9.30
N GLN A 53 16.62 -7.34 8.68
CA GLN A 53 16.51 -5.94 9.11
C GLN A 53 15.07 -5.41 9.00
N GLN A 54 14.35 -5.70 7.92
CA GLN A 54 12.92 -5.35 7.79
C GLN A 54 12.10 -5.94 8.94
N LYS A 55 12.27 -7.23 9.21
CA LYS A 55 11.56 -7.91 10.31
C LYS A 55 11.91 -7.30 11.67
N GLN A 56 13.18 -6.96 11.88
CA GLN A 56 13.64 -6.33 13.11
C GLN A 56 13.04 -4.93 13.30
N LEU A 57 12.90 -4.15 12.23
CA LEU A 57 12.24 -2.83 12.26
C LEU A 57 10.74 -2.96 12.52
N GLU A 58 10.07 -3.94 11.90
CA GLU A 58 8.65 -4.24 12.16
C GLU A 58 8.42 -4.59 13.64
N GLN A 59 9.29 -5.43 14.21
CA GLN A 59 9.23 -5.80 15.63
C GLN A 59 9.45 -4.62 16.58
N GLN A 60 10.28 -3.64 16.20
CA GLN A 60 10.49 -2.43 16.98
C GLN A 60 9.33 -1.42 16.82
N LEU A 61 8.67 -1.42 15.66
CA LEU A 61 7.58 -0.51 15.35
C LEU A 61 6.29 -0.88 16.11
N GLU A 62 6.00 -2.18 16.25
CA GLU A 62 4.79 -2.70 16.91
C GLU A 62 4.54 -2.10 18.32
N PRO A 63 5.48 -2.12 19.29
CA PRO A 63 5.25 -1.52 20.60
C PRO A 63 5.09 0.01 20.58
N LEU A 64 5.67 0.70 19.59
CA LEU A 64 5.47 2.15 19.41
C LEU A 64 4.05 2.47 18.93
N LEU A 65 3.50 1.63 18.04
CA LEU A 65 2.12 1.76 17.58
C LEU A 65 1.11 1.44 18.70
N GLU A 66 1.42 0.48 19.57
CA GLU A 66 0.62 0.23 20.77
C GLU A 66 0.63 1.44 21.71
N THR A 67 1.80 2.03 21.97
CA THR A 67 1.92 3.25 22.80
C THR A 67 1.11 4.42 22.21
N LEU A 68 1.15 4.61 20.88
CA LEU A 68 0.32 5.62 20.21
C LEU A 68 -1.19 5.33 20.37
N SER A 69 -1.58 4.06 20.37
CA SER A 69 -2.97 3.64 20.55
C SER A 69 -3.45 3.91 21.98
N GLU A 70 -2.61 3.68 23.00
CA GLU A 70 -2.90 4.03 24.40
C GLU A 70 -3.01 5.55 24.61
N ALA A 71 -2.11 6.32 24.01
CA ALA A 71 -2.17 7.79 24.03
C ALA A 71 -3.45 8.32 23.35
N MET A 72 -3.94 7.64 22.31
CA MET A 72 -5.23 7.94 21.70
C MET A 72 -6.40 7.58 22.62
N ALA A 73 -6.36 6.41 23.27
CA ALA A 73 -7.41 5.96 24.18
C ALA A 73 -7.55 6.85 25.43
N THR A 74 -6.45 7.45 25.89
CA THR A 74 -6.42 8.43 26.99
C THR A 74 -6.78 9.86 26.54
N GLY A 75 -7.00 10.07 25.23
CA GLY A 75 -7.38 11.37 24.65
C GLY A 75 -6.24 12.37 24.52
N GLN A 76 -4.97 11.92 24.60
CA GLN A 76 -3.80 12.78 24.41
C GLN A 76 -3.47 13.02 22.93
N LEU A 77 -3.91 12.13 22.05
CA LEU A 77 -3.71 12.23 20.60
C LEU A 77 -5.04 12.20 19.85
N ASP A 78 -5.14 13.03 18.82
CA ASP A 78 -6.26 13.00 17.88
C ASP A 78 -6.16 11.78 16.95
N PRO A 79 -7.29 11.23 16.45
CA PRO A 79 -7.28 10.12 15.49
C PRO A 79 -6.62 10.45 14.14
N ALA A 80 -6.44 11.74 13.83
CA ALA A 80 -5.79 12.21 12.62
C ALA A 80 -4.92 13.45 12.94
N PHE A 81 -3.62 13.36 12.70
CA PHE A 81 -2.68 14.46 12.94
C PHE A 81 -1.46 14.35 12.01
N CYS A 82 -0.62 15.38 12.00
CA CYS A 82 0.63 15.38 11.22
C CYS A 82 1.83 15.64 12.13
N HIS A 83 2.96 14.98 11.85
CA HIS A 83 4.23 15.20 12.53
C HIS A 83 5.40 15.02 11.53
N ASN A 84 6.29 16.01 11.43
CA ASN A 84 7.47 16.01 10.55
C ASN A 84 7.17 15.63 9.09
N ASP A 85 6.12 16.23 8.49
CA ASP A 85 5.66 15.94 7.12
C ASP A 85 5.00 14.55 6.92
N TRP A 86 4.81 13.78 7.99
CA TRP A 86 4.06 12.52 7.98
C TRP A 86 2.65 12.73 8.52
N ALA A 87 1.66 12.18 7.81
CA ALA A 87 0.28 12.14 8.27
C ALA A 87 -0.01 10.81 8.96
N PHE A 88 -0.55 10.90 10.18
CA PHE A 88 -1.00 9.76 10.98
C PHE A 88 -2.53 9.74 10.95
N ALA A 89 -3.10 8.59 10.63
CA ALA A 89 -4.54 8.37 10.64
C ALA A 89 -4.82 7.00 11.26
N HIS A 90 -5.54 6.99 12.37
CA HIS A 90 -5.99 5.76 13.01
C HIS A 90 -7.38 5.37 12.51
N SER A 91 -7.50 4.13 12.05
CA SER A 91 -8.77 3.54 11.65
C SER A 91 -9.15 2.44 12.65
N PRO A 92 -10.35 2.45 13.25
CA PRO A 92 -10.78 1.47 14.26
C PRO A 92 -11.06 0.07 13.69
N GLY A 93 -10.57 -0.23 12.49
CA GLY A 93 -10.87 -1.45 11.73
C GLY A 93 -12.21 -1.40 10.99
N ARG A 94 -12.49 -2.47 10.24
CA ARG A 94 -13.75 -2.66 9.52
C ARG A 94 -14.81 -3.22 10.48
N LEU A 95 -15.86 -2.44 10.71
CA LEU A 95 -17.10 -2.94 11.32
C LEU A 95 -17.67 -4.07 10.46
N SER A 96 -17.67 -5.28 11.02
CA SER A 96 -18.27 -6.47 10.41
C SER A 96 -19.43 -6.91 11.29
N TYR A 97 -20.61 -7.08 10.70
CA TYR A 97 -21.80 -7.56 11.39
C TYR A 97 -21.98 -9.05 11.14
N ALA A 98 -22.10 -9.82 12.21
CA ALA A 98 -22.53 -11.21 12.13
C ALA A 98 -24.06 -11.25 12.28
N PHE A 99 -24.75 -11.64 11.22
CA PHE A 99 -26.21 -11.77 11.26
C PHE A 99 -26.60 -13.10 11.92
N PRO A 100 -27.69 -13.13 12.71
CA PRO A 100 -28.19 -14.37 13.30
C PRO A 100 -28.64 -15.36 12.22
N ALA A 101 -28.64 -16.66 12.54
CA ALA A 101 -28.92 -17.73 11.58
C ALA A 101 -30.26 -17.54 10.83
N ALA A 102 -31.28 -17.02 11.50
CA ALA A 102 -32.57 -16.72 10.87
C ALA A 102 -32.46 -15.72 9.71
N VAL A 103 -31.63 -14.68 9.85
CA VAL A 103 -31.41 -13.67 8.79
C VAL A 103 -30.59 -14.27 7.64
N GLN A 104 -29.58 -15.09 7.95
CA GLN A 104 -28.79 -15.79 6.93
C GLN A 104 -29.66 -16.76 6.11
N GLN A 105 -30.60 -17.46 6.74
CA GLN A 105 -31.57 -18.32 6.04
C GLN A 105 -32.47 -17.51 5.10
N ILE A 106 -32.92 -16.33 5.51
CA ILE A 106 -33.72 -15.45 4.66
C ILE A 106 -32.91 -14.97 3.45
N GLU A 107 -31.64 -14.60 3.62
CA GLU A 107 -30.76 -14.22 2.52
C GLU A 107 -30.56 -15.37 1.52
N GLN A 108 -30.37 -16.60 2.02
CA GLN A 108 -30.25 -17.79 1.18
C GLN A 108 -31.54 -18.09 0.42
N GLN A 109 -32.70 -18.01 1.07
CA GLN A 109 -34.01 -18.18 0.42
C GLN A 109 -34.24 -17.10 -0.64
N LEU A 110 -33.88 -15.85 -0.35
CA LEU A 110 -34.00 -14.74 -1.28
C LEU A 110 -33.07 -14.91 -2.49
N LYS A 111 -31.85 -15.40 -2.28
CA LYS A 111 -30.93 -15.75 -3.36
C LYS A 111 -31.52 -16.87 -4.23
N ALA A 112 -31.98 -17.97 -3.62
CA ALA A 112 -32.59 -19.07 -4.34
C ALA A 112 -33.86 -18.64 -5.12
N ALA A 113 -34.70 -17.79 -4.52
CA ALA A 113 -35.89 -17.26 -5.17
C ALA A 113 -35.54 -16.36 -6.37
N LYS A 114 -34.50 -15.53 -6.25
CA LYS A 114 -34.00 -14.72 -7.37
C LYS A 114 -33.47 -15.60 -8.51
N ASP A 115 -32.67 -16.60 -8.19
CA ASP A 115 -32.11 -17.52 -9.18
C ASP A 115 -33.23 -18.32 -9.87
N ALA A 116 -34.23 -18.77 -9.11
CA ALA A 116 -35.42 -19.43 -9.65
C ALA A 116 -36.24 -18.51 -10.58
N ALA A 117 -36.43 -17.24 -10.21
CA ALA A 117 -37.14 -16.28 -11.05
C ALA A 117 -36.41 -15.99 -12.39
N ILE A 118 -35.07 -16.00 -12.36
CA ILE A 118 -34.25 -15.89 -13.58
C ILE A 118 -34.42 -17.14 -14.45
N GLN A 119 -34.32 -18.34 -13.86
CA GLN A 119 -34.46 -19.60 -14.60
C GLN A 119 -35.87 -19.79 -15.19
N GLN A 120 -36.89 -19.34 -14.48
CA GLN A 120 -38.28 -19.39 -14.90
C GLN A 120 -38.64 -18.30 -15.92
N GLY A 121 -37.73 -17.36 -16.20
CA GLY A 121 -37.98 -16.23 -17.11
C GLY A 121 -38.98 -15.20 -16.58
N SER A 122 -39.36 -15.26 -15.30
CA SER A 122 -40.22 -14.26 -14.64
C SER A 122 -39.45 -13.02 -14.22
N ALA A 123 -38.12 -13.10 -14.13
CA ALA A 123 -37.25 -11.95 -13.95
C ALA A 123 -37.04 -11.17 -15.27
N THR A 124 -37.33 -9.87 -15.24
CA THR A 124 -37.10 -8.99 -16.40
C THR A 124 -35.63 -8.56 -16.46
N GLU A 125 -34.89 -8.95 -17.50
CA GLU A 125 -33.52 -8.44 -17.75
C GLU A 125 -33.60 -6.96 -18.15
N LYS A 126 -32.99 -6.08 -17.35
CA LYS A 126 -32.78 -4.68 -17.71
C LYS A 126 -31.30 -4.46 -17.97
N ARG A 127 -30.91 -4.41 -19.24
CA ARG A 127 -29.55 -4.07 -19.65
C ARG A 127 -29.42 -2.55 -19.83
N GLY A 128 -28.48 -1.94 -19.10
CA GLY A 128 -28.13 -0.53 -19.30
C GLY A 128 -27.44 -0.30 -20.65
N LYS A 129 -27.40 0.96 -21.10
CA LYS A 129 -26.70 1.34 -22.34
C LYS A 129 -25.20 1.02 -22.19
N PRO A 130 -24.61 0.17 -23.06
CA PRO A 130 -23.18 -0.08 -23.00
C PRO A 130 -22.41 1.21 -23.30
N PHE A 131 -21.38 1.50 -22.51
CA PHE A 131 -20.52 2.67 -22.72
C PHE A 131 -19.05 2.27 -22.65
N TRP A 132 -18.25 2.90 -23.50
CA TRP A 132 -16.80 2.79 -23.48
C TRP A 132 -16.25 3.96 -22.67
N THR A 133 -15.29 3.70 -21.79
CA THR A 133 -14.55 4.76 -21.08
C THR A 133 -13.19 4.94 -21.74
N ILE A 134 -12.97 6.09 -22.37
CA ILE A 134 -11.67 6.47 -22.93
C ILE A 134 -10.99 7.41 -21.92
N ARG A 135 -9.82 7.02 -21.41
CA ARG A 135 -8.98 7.87 -20.55
C ARG A 135 -7.70 8.25 -21.28
N ARG A 136 -7.22 9.48 -21.09
CA ARG A 136 -5.85 9.85 -21.50
C ARG A 136 -4.86 9.02 -20.70
N GLN A 137 -3.94 8.35 -21.39
CA GLN A 137 -2.76 7.75 -20.78
C GLN A 137 -2.00 8.87 -20.04
N LYS A 138 -1.73 8.69 -18.75
CA LYS A 138 -0.79 9.54 -18.03
C LYS A 138 0.57 9.25 -18.63
N THR A 139 1.02 10.10 -19.55
CA THR A 139 2.36 10.01 -20.14
C THR A 139 3.36 10.07 -18.98
N GLN A 140 3.93 8.93 -18.63
CA GLN A 140 5.08 8.85 -17.74
C GLN A 140 6.22 9.49 -18.52
N SER A 141 6.54 10.74 -18.19
CA SER A 141 7.70 11.44 -18.74
C SER A 141 8.96 10.71 -18.25
N LEU A 142 9.49 9.81 -19.09
CA LEU A 142 10.83 9.28 -18.95
C LEU A 142 11.82 10.43 -19.22
N PRO A 143 12.75 10.73 -18.30
CA PRO A 143 13.79 11.72 -18.55
C PRO A 143 14.77 11.16 -19.59
N PHE A 144 15.06 11.97 -20.61
CA PHE A 144 16.14 11.77 -21.56
C PHE A 144 17.50 11.94 -20.89
#